data_AF-A0A2E9ZJG4-F1
#
_entry.id   AF-A0A2E9ZJG4-F1
#
_cell.length_a   1.000
_cell.length_b   1.000
_cell.length_c   1.000
_cell.angle_alpha   90.00
_cell.angle_beta   90.00
_cell.angle_gamma   90.00
#
_symmetry.space_group_name_H-M   'P 1'
#
loop_
_entity.id
_entity.type
_entity.pdbx_description
1 polymer ?
#
loop_
_entity_poly.entity_id
_entity_poly.type
_entity_poly.pdbx_seq_one_letter_code
_entity_poly.pdbx_strand_id
1 'polypeptide(L)'
;MMELLNAPFWIDIENWPISWEIGGTAWFPFLESIHVIAAAFVVGSILMVDLRLLGLAATNYAITTLSKELLPWSWGAFTVATITGVGMFITRAASHVVNPAFQWKIFLLLLAGVNMAYFHFRVYAQIQQWDTTVATPTQLKVIGGLSLLTWSGVMLAGRWIGHII
;
A
#
# COMPACT_ATOMS: atom_id res chain seq x y z
N MET A 1 13.59 -1.97 23.11
CA MET A 1 13.67 -2.20 21.64
C MET A 1 14.12 -3.62 21.31
N MET A 2 15.21 -4.15 21.89
CA MET A 2 15.67 -5.53 21.64
C MET A 2 14.74 -6.64 22.17
N GLU A 3 13.94 -6.41 23.22
CA GLU A 3 12.97 -7.41 23.72
C GLU A 3 11.75 -7.61 22.79
N LEU A 4 11.33 -6.58 22.03
CA LEU A 4 10.24 -6.68 21.04
C LEU A 4 10.64 -7.48 19.79
N LEU A 5 11.95 -7.53 19.51
CA LEU A 5 12.55 -8.23 18.37
C LEU A 5 12.87 -9.71 18.68
N ASN A 6 13.00 -10.07 19.96
CA ASN A 6 13.30 -11.42 20.46
C ASN A 6 12.10 -12.10 21.15
N ALA A 7 10.90 -11.53 21.04
CA ALA A 7 9.74 -12.02 21.79
C ALA A 7 9.40 -13.46 21.37
N PRO A 8 9.26 -14.42 22.32
CA PRO A 8 8.79 -15.79 22.07
C PRO A 8 7.53 -15.83 21.18
N PHE A 9 6.69 -14.81 21.31
CA PHE A 9 5.49 -14.57 20.52
C PHE A 9 5.69 -14.66 18.99
N TRP A 10 6.75 -14.08 18.41
CA TRP A 10 6.95 -14.12 16.96
C TRP A 10 7.36 -15.51 16.48
N ILE A 11 8.11 -16.23 17.32
CA ILE A 11 8.51 -17.62 17.09
C ILE A 11 7.29 -18.55 17.25
N ASP A 12 6.40 -18.26 18.20
CA ASP A 12 5.16 -19.01 18.41
C ASP A 12 4.22 -18.92 17.19
N ILE A 13 4.15 -17.74 16.55
CA ILE A 13 3.40 -17.54 15.30
C ILE A 13 4.01 -18.37 14.16
N GLU A 14 5.34 -18.40 14.06
CA GLU A 14 6.04 -19.20 13.04
C GLU A 14 5.82 -20.71 13.23
N ASN A 15 5.56 -21.15 14.47
CA ASN A 15 5.27 -22.54 14.81
C ASN A 15 3.81 -22.96 14.59
N TRP A 16 2.91 -22.06 14.15
CA TRP A 16 1.53 -22.45 13.85
C TRP A 16 1.48 -23.43 12.67
N PRO A 17 0.55 -24.42 12.67
CA PRO A 17 0.42 -25.37 11.57
C PRO A 17 0.25 -24.70 10.20
N ILE A 18 -0.47 -23.58 10.17
CA ILE A 18 -0.70 -22.80 8.95
C ILE A 18 0.57 -22.10 8.44
N SER A 19 1.49 -21.71 9.33
CA SER A 19 2.79 -21.14 8.96
C SER A 19 3.62 -22.15 8.17
N TRP A 20 3.67 -23.39 8.69
CA TRP A 20 4.39 -24.50 8.08
C TRP A 20 3.76 -24.96 6.77
N GLU A 21 2.43 -25.03 6.69
CA GLU A 21 1.74 -25.36 5.44
C GLU A 21 1.99 -24.31 4.37
N ILE A 22 1.91 -23.02 4.71
CA ILE A 22 2.14 -21.96 3.73
C ILE A 22 3.61 -21.92 3.31
N GLY A 23 4.54 -21.90 4.26
CA GLY A 23 5.98 -21.75 4.01
C GLY A 23 6.64 -23.00 3.42
N GLY A 24 6.12 -24.19 3.72
CA GLY A 24 6.67 -25.48 3.27
C GLY A 24 6.13 -25.98 1.94
N THR A 25 5.19 -25.28 1.31
CA THR A 25 4.53 -25.73 0.07
C THR A 25 4.46 -24.63 -1.01
N ALA A 26 3.84 -24.95 -2.15
CA ALA A 26 3.59 -23.98 -3.23
C ALA A 26 2.60 -22.85 -2.83
N TRP A 27 2.02 -22.89 -1.64
CA TRP A 27 1.15 -21.82 -1.14
C TRP A 27 1.89 -20.49 -0.95
N PHE A 28 3.16 -20.50 -0.53
CA PHE A 28 3.95 -19.26 -0.41
C PHE A 28 4.08 -18.50 -1.74
N PRO A 29 4.63 -19.07 -2.84
CA PRO A 29 4.74 -18.36 -4.11
C PRO A 29 3.38 -18.03 -4.74
N PHE A 30 2.33 -18.81 -4.45
CA PHE A 30 0.97 -18.52 -4.87
C PHE A 30 0.40 -17.29 -4.17
N LEU A 31 0.53 -17.20 -2.84
CA LEU A 31 0.13 -16.01 -2.06
C LEU A 31 0.95 -14.79 -2.47
N GLU A 32 2.25 -14.95 -2.71
CA GLU A 32 3.12 -13.88 -3.21
C GLU A 32 2.61 -13.34 -4.56
N SER A 33 2.24 -14.23 -5.48
CA SER A 33 1.70 -13.85 -6.79
C SER A 33 0.39 -13.05 -6.65
N ILE A 34 -0.54 -13.53 -5.82
CA ILE A 34 -1.80 -12.81 -5.55
C ILE A 34 -1.52 -11.47 -4.88
N HIS A 35 -0.58 -11.42 -3.93
CA HIS A 35 -0.20 -10.20 -3.24
C HIS A 35 0.32 -9.13 -4.21
N VAL A 36 1.20 -9.51 -5.14
CA VAL A 36 1.76 -8.59 -6.14
C VAL A 36 0.68 -8.08 -7.08
N ILE A 37 -0.24 -8.94 -7.54
CA ILE A 37 -1.36 -8.53 -8.39
C ILE A 37 -2.27 -7.54 -7.64
N ALA A 38 -2.63 -7.86 -6.40
CA ALA A 38 -3.46 -6.99 -5.57
C ALA A 38 -2.77 -5.65 -5.29
N ALA A 39 -1.47 -5.65 -4.96
CA ALA A 39 -0.69 -4.44 -4.78
C ALA A 39 -0.62 -3.60 -6.06
N ALA A 40 -0.47 -4.24 -7.23
CA ALA A 40 -0.49 -3.54 -8.52
C ALA A 40 -1.85 -2.87 -8.79
N PHE A 41 -2.97 -3.49 -8.42
CA PHE A 41 -4.30 -2.87 -8.52
C PHE A 41 -4.43 -1.65 -7.60
N VAL A 42 -3.98 -1.74 -6.34
CA VAL A 42 -3.99 -0.61 -5.39
C VAL A 42 -3.12 0.54 -5.90
N VAL A 43 -1.90 0.26 -6.34
CA VAL A 43 -0.99 1.30 -6.83
C VAL A 43 -1.50 1.88 -8.15
N GLY A 44 -2.02 1.05 -9.05
CA GLY A 44 -2.56 1.50 -10.33
C GLY A 44 -3.78 2.42 -10.19
N SER A 45 -4.69 2.11 -9.27
CA SER A 45 -5.85 2.97 -9.01
C SER A 45 -5.43 4.31 -8.41
N ILE A 46 -4.49 4.31 -7.45
CA ILE A 46 -3.96 5.53 -6.83
C ILE A 46 -3.17 6.37 -7.84
N LEU A 47 -2.33 5.72 -8.65
CA LEU A 47 -1.59 6.36 -9.73
C LEU A 47 -2.51 7.11 -10.69
N MET A 48 -3.65 6.52 -11.05
CA MET A 48 -4.61 7.16 -11.95
C MET A 48 -5.21 8.45 -11.36
N VAL A 49 -5.54 8.44 -10.06
CA VAL A 49 -6.03 9.62 -9.34
C VAL A 49 -4.91 10.66 -9.19
N ASP A 50 -3.71 10.25 -8.83
CA ASP A 50 -2.58 11.16 -8.62
C ASP A 50 -2.11 11.83 -9.92
N LEU A 51 -2.05 11.08 -11.03
CA LEU A 51 -1.78 11.65 -12.35
C LEU A 51 -2.85 12.64 -12.79
N ARG A 52 -4.11 12.41 -12.40
CA ARG A 52 -5.19 13.37 -12.60
C ARG A 52 -5.00 14.65 -11.78
N LEU A 53 -4.58 14.52 -10.54
CA LEU A 53 -4.26 15.67 -9.66
C LEU A 53 -3.07 16.47 -10.19
N LEU A 54 -2.08 15.80 -10.77
CA LEU A 54 -0.93 16.43 -11.43
C LEU A 54 -1.30 17.11 -12.75
N GLY A 55 -2.45 16.75 -13.35
CA GLY A 55 -2.90 17.24 -14.66
C GLY A 55 -2.22 16.53 -15.83
N LEU A 56 -1.66 15.34 -15.61
CA LEU A 56 -0.93 14.56 -16.61
C LEU A 56 -1.82 13.52 -17.32
N ALA A 57 -2.84 12.99 -16.63
CA ALA A 57 -3.74 11.98 -17.18
C ALA A 57 -5.20 12.24 -16.78
N ALA A 58 -6.14 11.65 -17.52
CA ALA A 58 -7.59 11.68 -17.25
C ALA A 58 -8.20 13.08 -17.05
N THR A 59 -7.56 14.13 -17.60
CA THR A 59 -7.93 15.54 -17.40
C THR A 59 -9.35 15.88 -17.85
N ASN A 60 -9.93 15.07 -18.73
CA ASN A 60 -11.30 15.19 -19.22
C ASN A 60 -12.35 14.69 -18.22
N TYR A 61 -11.95 13.97 -17.16
CA TYR A 61 -12.84 13.43 -16.14
C TYR A 61 -12.75 14.24 -14.84
N ALA A 62 -13.88 14.36 -14.15
CA ALA A 62 -13.93 14.92 -12.80
C ALA A 62 -13.14 14.04 -11.82
N ILE A 63 -12.43 14.67 -10.89
CA ILE A 63 -11.63 13.94 -9.88
C ILE A 63 -12.57 13.15 -8.97
N THR A 64 -13.77 13.68 -8.71
CA THR A 64 -14.80 13.00 -7.91
C THR A 64 -15.28 11.71 -8.54
N THR A 65 -15.51 11.69 -9.86
CA THR A 65 -15.94 10.48 -10.59
C THR A 65 -14.87 9.40 -10.52
N LEU A 66 -13.63 9.73 -10.85
CA LEU A 66 -12.50 8.79 -10.76
C LEU A 66 -12.33 8.24 -9.36
N SER A 67 -12.36 9.11 -8.34
CA SER A 67 -12.20 8.68 -6.95
C SER A 67 -13.34 7.75 -6.51
N LYS A 68 -14.59 8.07 -6.87
CA LYS A 68 -15.76 7.24 -6.51
C LYS A 68 -15.71 5.86 -7.14
N GLU A 69 -15.28 5.75 -8.39
CA GLU A 69 -15.19 4.48 -9.08
C GLU A 69 -13.98 3.66 -8.64
N LEU A 70 -12.83 4.29 -8.40
CA LEU A 70 -11.58 3.61 -8.05
C LEU A 70 -11.47 3.26 -6.56
N LEU A 71 -12.14 3.98 -5.66
CA LEU A 71 -12.08 3.73 -4.21
C LEU A 71 -12.53 2.32 -3.81
N PRO A 72 -13.69 1.80 -4.26
CA PRO A 72 -14.13 0.45 -3.91
C PRO A 72 -13.14 -0.63 -4.36
N TRP A 73 -12.62 -0.50 -5.59
CA TRP A 73 -11.61 -1.41 -6.12
C TRP A 73 -10.30 -1.34 -5.34
N SER A 74 -9.87 -0.13 -4.96
CA SER A 74 -8.67 0.07 -4.14
C SER A 74 -8.82 -0.60 -2.78
N TRP A 75 -9.98 -0.47 -2.12
CA TRP A 75 -10.25 -1.14 -0.84
C TRP A 75 -10.32 -2.66 -0.97
N GLY A 76 -10.95 -3.18 -2.02
CA GLY A 76 -10.99 -4.61 -2.30
C GLY A 76 -9.58 -5.17 -2.52
N ALA A 77 -8.79 -4.55 -3.39
CA ALA A 77 -7.42 -4.94 -3.66
C ALA A 77 -6.52 -4.78 -2.42
N PHE A 78 -6.69 -3.72 -1.63
CA PHE A 78 -5.96 -3.52 -0.38
C PHE A 78 -6.27 -4.61 0.66
N THR A 79 -7.53 -5.03 0.75
CA THR A 79 -7.94 -6.11 1.64
C THR A 79 -7.27 -7.43 1.24
N VAL A 80 -7.30 -7.77 -0.05
CA VAL A 80 -6.63 -8.98 -0.58
C VAL A 80 -5.12 -8.91 -0.36
N ALA A 81 -4.50 -7.76 -0.64
CA ALA A 81 -3.07 -7.54 -0.40
C ALA A 81 -2.72 -7.68 1.09
N THR A 82 -3.57 -7.20 1.99
CA THR A 82 -3.34 -7.30 3.44
C THR A 82 -3.43 -8.75 3.91
N ILE A 83 -4.47 -9.50 3.50
CA ILE A 83 -4.65 -10.90 3.89
C ILE A 83 -3.47 -11.76 3.40
N THR A 84 -3.11 -11.62 2.12
CA THR A 84 -1.98 -12.35 1.54
C THR A 84 -0.63 -11.95 2.15
N GLY A 85 -0.45 -10.65 2.44
CA GLY A 85 0.74 -10.12 3.09
C GLY A 85 0.91 -10.64 4.52
N VAL A 86 -0.18 -10.73 5.29
CA VAL A 86 -0.18 -11.33 6.63
C VAL A 86 0.12 -12.82 6.54
N GLY A 87 -0.48 -13.54 5.58
CA GLY A 87 -0.19 -14.96 5.35
C GLY A 87 1.29 -15.22 5.09
N MET A 88 1.94 -14.39 4.26
CA MET A 88 3.39 -14.47 4.04
C MET A 88 4.21 -14.03 5.26
N PHE A 89 3.75 -13.04 6.01
CA PHE A 89 4.47 -12.55 7.19
C PHE A 89 4.54 -13.60 8.30
N ILE A 90 3.44 -14.36 8.50
CA ILE A 90 3.35 -15.41 9.53
C ILE A 90 4.38 -16.52 9.31
N THR A 91 4.78 -16.80 8.06
CA THR A 91 5.73 -17.90 7.76
C THR A 91 7.15 -17.64 8.26
N ARG A 92 7.54 -16.38 8.43
CA ARG A 92 8.86 -15.95 8.91
C ARG A 92 8.77 -14.67 9.74
N ALA A 93 7.85 -14.65 10.70
CA ALA A 93 7.50 -13.44 11.44
C ALA A 93 8.71 -12.83 12.18
N ALA A 94 9.52 -13.66 12.85
CA ALA A 94 10.69 -13.20 13.59
C ALA A 94 11.73 -12.54 12.68
N SER A 95 12.00 -13.13 11.51
CA SER A 95 12.93 -12.59 10.51
C SER A 95 12.41 -11.31 9.85
N HIS A 96 11.10 -11.20 9.62
CA HIS A 96 10.52 -10.02 9.00
C HIS A 96 10.47 -8.81 9.94
N VAL A 97 10.24 -8.98 11.24
CA VAL A 97 10.16 -7.85 12.20
C VAL A 97 11.52 -7.17 12.40
N VAL A 98 12.62 -7.93 12.34
CA VAL A 98 13.99 -7.40 12.43
C VAL A 98 14.48 -6.78 11.11
N ASN A 99 13.82 -7.07 9.99
CA ASN A 99 14.25 -6.62 8.69
C ASN A 99 14.01 -5.10 8.51
N PRO A 100 15.08 -4.30 8.31
CA PRO A 100 14.93 -2.85 8.12
C PRO A 100 14.02 -2.47 6.96
N ALA A 101 14.00 -3.27 5.88
CA ALA A 101 13.13 -3.03 4.73
C ALA A 101 11.64 -3.21 5.07
N PHE A 102 11.31 -4.18 5.93
CA PHE A 102 9.94 -4.37 6.40
C PHE A 102 9.49 -3.21 7.29
N GLN A 103 10.35 -2.74 8.20
CA GLN A 103 10.07 -1.58 9.05
C GLN A 103 9.82 -0.32 8.20
N TRP A 104 10.65 -0.07 7.19
CA TRP A 104 10.45 1.04 6.25
C TRP A 104 9.16 0.88 5.45
N LYS A 105 8.80 -0.35 5.03
CA LYS A 105 7.53 -0.63 4.35
C LYS A 105 6.34 -0.24 5.22
N ILE A 106 6.32 -0.63 6.49
CA ILE A 106 5.24 -0.28 7.43
C ILE A 106 5.19 1.24 7.66
N PHE A 107 6.34 1.89 7.83
CA PHE A 107 6.40 3.35 7.98
C PHE A 107 5.85 4.08 6.75
N LEU A 108 6.22 3.66 5.54
CA LEU A 108 5.71 4.23 4.29
C LEU A 108 4.22 3.95 4.08
N LEU A 109 3.74 2.76 4.46
CA LEU A 109 2.30 2.45 4.42
C LEU A 109 1.51 3.35 5.36
N LEU A 110 2.01 3.62 6.56
CA LEU A 110 1.39 4.58 7.47
C LEU A 110 1.38 5.99 6.88
N LEU A 111 2.49 6.42 6.29
CA LEU A 111 2.60 7.74 5.64
C LEU A 111 1.63 7.86 4.45
N ALA A 112 1.52 6.81 3.63
CA ALA A 112 0.56 6.72 2.54
C ALA A 112 -0.88 6.77 3.04
N GLY A 113 -1.19 6.04 4.13
CA GLY A 113 -2.49 6.07 4.78
C GLY A 113 -2.86 7.45 5.31
N VAL A 114 -1.92 8.16 5.94
CA VAL A 114 -2.12 9.55 6.39
C VAL A 114 -2.36 10.47 5.21
N ASN A 115 -1.59 10.34 4.13
CA ASN A 115 -1.77 11.14 2.91
C ASN A 115 -3.16 10.89 2.28
N MET A 116 -3.60 9.63 2.22
CA MET A 116 -4.90 9.26 1.70
C MET A 116 -6.05 9.76 2.59
N ALA A 117 -5.90 9.67 3.92
CA ALA A 117 -6.87 10.22 4.86
C ALA A 117 -6.95 11.75 4.73
N TYR A 118 -5.82 12.44 4.62
CA TYR A 118 -5.79 13.89 4.38
C TYR A 118 -6.50 14.24 3.06
N PHE A 119 -6.21 13.52 1.97
CA PHE A 119 -6.90 13.70 0.70
C PHE A 119 -8.41 13.47 0.83
N HIS A 120 -8.84 12.40 1.49
CA HIS A 120 -10.27 12.09 1.62
C HIS A 120 -11.02 13.05 2.55
N PHE A 121 -10.44 13.47 3.68
CA PHE A 121 -11.15 14.32 4.65
C PHE A 121 -11.06 15.82 4.33
N ARG A 122 -9.92 16.30 3.83
CA ARG A 122 -9.72 17.74 3.55
C ARG A 122 -9.99 18.07 2.09
N VAL A 123 -9.38 17.31 1.19
CA VAL A 123 -9.41 17.65 -0.24
C VAL A 123 -10.73 17.27 -0.87
N TYR A 124 -11.24 16.05 -0.64
CA TYR A 124 -12.54 15.61 -1.19
C TYR A 124 -13.71 16.52 -0.77
N ALA A 125 -13.70 17.02 0.47
CA ALA A 125 -14.70 17.94 1.00
C ALA A 125 -14.70 19.30 0.28
N GLN A 126 -13.54 19.74 -0.23
CA GLN A 126 -13.38 21.02 -0.94
C GLN A 126 -13.40 20.85 -2.47
N ILE A 127 -13.31 19.60 -2.96
CA ILE A 127 -13.10 19.28 -4.37
C ILE A 127 -14.31 19.60 -5.25
N GLN A 128 -15.52 19.65 -4.69
CA GLN A 128 -16.71 20.07 -5.46
C GLN A 128 -16.59 21.50 -6.01
N GLN A 129 -15.79 22.36 -5.37
CA GLN A 129 -15.55 23.71 -5.87
C GLN A 129 -14.58 23.73 -7.05
N TRP A 130 -13.75 22.67 -7.21
CA TRP A 130 -12.60 22.65 -8.11
C TRP A 130 -12.80 21.68 -9.29
N ASP A 131 -13.87 20.88 -9.26
CA ASP A 131 -14.26 19.94 -10.33
C ASP A 131 -14.58 20.66 -11.66
N THR A 132 -14.90 21.96 -11.62
CA THR A 132 -15.23 22.78 -12.80
C THR A 132 -14.10 23.69 -13.27
N THR A 133 -13.01 23.82 -12.52
CA THR A 133 -11.87 24.67 -12.89
C THR A 133 -10.81 23.88 -13.68
N VAL A 134 -10.46 24.40 -14.86
CA VAL A 134 -9.46 23.80 -15.78
C VAL A 134 -8.06 23.71 -15.15
N ALA A 135 -7.74 24.59 -14.20
CA ALA A 135 -6.43 24.65 -13.56
C ALA A 135 -6.45 23.99 -12.17
N THR A 136 -5.84 22.80 -12.06
CA THR A 136 -5.65 22.13 -10.77
C THR A 136 -4.68 22.94 -9.89
N PRO A 137 -5.06 23.34 -8.67
CA PRO A 137 -4.20 24.15 -7.80
C PRO A 137 -2.92 23.42 -7.40
N THR A 138 -1.84 24.18 -7.21
CA THR A 138 -0.49 23.64 -6.91
C THR A 138 -0.47 22.72 -5.70
N GLN A 139 -1.32 22.97 -4.69
CA GLN A 139 -1.45 22.12 -3.51
C GLN A 139 -1.86 20.68 -3.86
N LEU A 140 -2.79 20.49 -4.81
CA LEU A 140 -3.20 19.14 -5.26
C LEU A 140 -2.08 18.42 -6.00
N LYS A 141 -1.30 19.16 -6.78
CA LYS A 141 -0.14 18.61 -7.50
C LYS A 141 0.92 18.09 -6.53
N VAL A 142 1.18 18.84 -5.45
CA VAL A 142 2.12 18.41 -4.38
C VAL A 142 1.62 17.16 -3.68
N ILE A 143 0.33 17.08 -3.35
CA ILE A 143 -0.27 15.91 -2.68
C ILE A 143 -0.18 14.66 -3.57
N GLY A 144 -0.53 14.78 -4.86
CA GLY A 144 -0.40 13.68 -5.82
C GLY A 144 1.05 13.24 -6.00
N GLY A 145 2.00 14.19 -6.10
CA GLY A 145 3.42 13.88 -6.19
C GLY A 145 3.97 13.15 -4.96
N LEU A 146 3.61 13.61 -3.75
CA LEU A 146 4.03 12.97 -2.50
C LEU A 146 3.44 11.56 -2.37
N SER A 147 2.19 11.37 -2.78
CA SER A 147 1.52 10.07 -2.84
C SER A 147 2.30 9.09 -3.71
N LEU A 148 2.63 9.48 -4.94
CA LEU A 148 3.36 8.65 -5.89
C LEU A 148 4.74 8.25 -5.39
N LEU A 149 5.48 9.18 -4.78
CA LEU A 149 6.78 8.90 -4.18
C LEU A 149 6.66 7.90 -3.04
N THR A 150 5.64 8.06 -2.18
CA THR A 150 5.43 7.19 -1.04
C THR A 150 5.07 5.77 -1.48
N TRP A 151 4.12 5.61 -2.40
CA TRP A 151 3.71 4.31 -2.93
C TRP A 151 4.83 3.62 -3.71
N SER A 152 5.60 4.37 -4.47
CA SER A 152 6.80 3.84 -5.13
C SER A 152 7.82 3.33 -4.11
N GLY A 153 8.02 4.07 -3.01
CA GLY A 153 8.81 3.63 -1.86
C GLY A 153 8.30 2.33 -1.24
N VAL A 154 6.98 2.18 -1.03
CA VAL A 154 6.36 0.96 -0.48
C VAL A 154 6.66 -0.26 -1.36
N MET A 155 6.55 -0.11 -2.68
CA MET A 155 6.79 -1.20 -3.63
C MET A 155 8.27 -1.60 -3.67
N LEU A 156 9.17 -0.61 -3.68
CA LEU A 156 10.61 -0.83 -3.63
C LEU A 156 11.02 -1.52 -2.32
N ALA A 157 10.54 -1.02 -1.18
CA ALA A 157 10.77 -1.64 0.13
C ALA A 157 10.26 -3.08 0.15
N GLY A 158 9.08 -3.33 -0.42
CA GLY A 158 8.52 -4.67 -0.58
C GLY A 158 9.45 -5.64 -1.32
N ARG A 159 10.02 -5.21 -2.45
CA ARG A 159 10.96 -6.02 -3.23
C ARG A 159 12.29 -6.22 -2.49
N TRP A 160 12.70 -5.23 -1.71
CA TRP A 160 13.96 -5.26 -0.97
C TRP A 160 13.94 -6.19 0.24
N ILE A 161 12.77 -6.48 0.83
CA ILE A 161 12.63 -7.48 1.92
C ILE A 161 13.22 -8.84 1.53
N GLY A 162 13.11 -9.23 0.26
CA GLY A 162 13.68 -10.50 -0.22
C GLY A 162 15.20 -10.49 -0.46
N HIS A 163 15.85 -9.32 -0.41
CA HIS A 163 17.28 -9.16 -0.73
C HIS A 163 18.12 -8.74 0.48
N ILE A 164 17.53 -8.07 1.47
CA ILE A 164 18.17 -7.85 2.77
C ILE A 164 17.79 -9.05 3.64
N ILE A 165 18.72 -9.98 3.81
CA ILE A 165 18.64 -11.16 4.68
C ILE A 165 19.50 -10.91 5.91
#